data_AF-A0A1R1K2V8-F1
#
_entry.id   AF-A0A1R1K2V8-F1
#
_cell.length_a   1.000
_cell.length_b   1.000
_cell.length_c   1.000
_cell.angle_alpha   90.00
_cell.angle_beta   90.00
_cell.angle_gamma   90.00
#
_symmetry.space_group_name_H-M   'P 1'
#
loop_
_entity.id
_entity.type
_entity.pdbx_description
1 polymer ?
#
loop_
_entity_poly.entity_id
_entity_poly.type
_entity_poly.pdbx_seq_one_letter_code
_entity_poly.pdbx_strand_id
1 'polypeptide(L)'
;MQAKLSITRACQIAGLSRAAYYKKPMPASERDAQVIDALNAIVTRHGRWGLWKCLAIEVGVSIPSARLVRVLSRLIDCYGPTDAIRLDNGPERISEAFTQWVSAKGIAIRYIQPGKPNQNAFIERFNRTYRTEVLDARLSANLEQVQAITGQWPVDYNQYRPHESLGGLPPVPFMPRLTLAPMVYQPMST
;
A
#
# COMPACT_ATOMS: atom_id res chain seq x y z
N MET A 1 60.87 -21.84 10.99
CA MET A 1 60.45 -20.54 10.40
C MET A 1 59.60 -20.82 9.18
N GLN A 2 58.28 -20.62 9.23
CA GLN A 2 57.45 -20.69 8.02
C GLN A 2 57.69 -19.42 7.20
N ALA A 3 58.23 -19.58 6.00
CA ALA A 3 58.38 -18.49 5.05
C ALA A 3 56.98 -18.02 4.61
N LYS A 4 56.57 -16.81 5.02
CA LYS A 4 55.33 -16.19 4.54
C LYS A 4 55.51 -15.77 3.08
N LEU A 5 54.65 -16.28 2.20
CA LEU A 5 54.54 -15.82 0.82
C LEU A 5 54.23 -14.31 0.77
N SER A 6 54.84 -13.60 -0.18
CA SER A 6 54.51 -12.19 -0.42
C SER A 6 53.08 -12.06 -0.95
N ILE A 7 52.39 -11.00 -0.56
CA ILE A 7 51.00 -10.72 -0.98
C ILE A 7 50.88 -10.74 -2.51
N THR A 8 51.86 -10.19 -3.23
CA THR A 8 51.89 -10.22 -4.71
C THR A 8 51.85 -11.64 -5.26
N ARG A 9 52.63 -12.56 -4.68
CA ARG A 9 52.75 -13.94 -5.15
C ARG A 9 51.51 -14.75 -4.75
N ALA A 10 50.95 -14.49 -3.58
CA ALA A 10 49.67 -15.04 -3.15
C ALA A 10 48.51 -14.60 -4.05
N CYS A 11 48.44 -13.31 -4.42
CA CYS A 11 47.43 -12.78 -5.34
C CYS A 11 47.53 -13.38 -6.76
N GLN A 12 48.76 -13.54 -7.29
CA GLN A 12 48.98 -14.20 -8.58
C GLN A 12 48.51 -15.66 -8.59
N ILE A 13 48.83 -16.42 -7.54
CA ILE A 13 48.40 -17.82 -7.42
C ILE A 13 46.88 -17.92 -7.30
N ALA A 14 46.25 -17.02 -6.54
CA ALA A 14 44.80 -17.01 -6.33
C ALA A 14 43.99 -16.39 -7.48
N GLY A 15 44.64 -15.86 -8.53
CA GLY A 15 43.95 -15.18 -9.63
C GLY A 15 43.25 -13.87 -9.22
N LEU A 16 43.67 -13.25 -8.12
CA LEU A 16 43.08 -12.01 -7.59
C LEU A 16 43.99 -10.81 -7.91
N SER A 17 43.38 -9.66 -8.18
CA SER A 17 44.15 -8.40 -8.21
C SER A 17 44.55 -7.99 -6.80
N ARG A 18 45.71 -7.31 -6.65
CA ARG A 18 46.13 -6.76 -5.34
C ARG A 18 45.08 -5.78 -4.77
N ALA A 19 44.40 -5.03 -5.64
CA ALA A 19 43.31 -4.14 -5.24
C ALA A 19 42.13 -4.91 -4.62
N ALA A 20 41.75 -6.06 -5.19
CA ALA A 20 40.71 -6.91 -4.63
C ALA A 20 41.13 -7.51 -3.28
N TYR A 21 42.40 -7.85 -3.09
CA TYR A 21 42.93 -8.36 -1.81
C TYR A 21 42.83 -7.32 -0.68
N TYR A 22 43.13 -6.05 -0.96
CA TYR A 22 43.03 -4.97 0.04
C TYR A 22 41.62 -4.40 0.20
N LYS A 23 40.71 -4.69 -0.75
CA LYS A 23 39.31 -4.25 -0.67
C LYS A 23 38.62 -5.04 0.44
N LYS A 24 38.48 -4.42 1.61
CA LYS A 24 37.57 -4.93 2.64
C LYS A 24 36.14 -4.87 2.10
N PRO A 25 35.43 -6.01 1.96
CA PRO A 25 34.04 -5.98 1.53
C PRO A 25 33.23 -5.30 2.65
N MET A 26 32.78 -4.09 2.38
CA MET A 26 31.83 -3.42 3.26
C MET A 26 30.48 -4.13 3.11
N PRO A 27 29.83 -4.53 4.21
CA PRO A 27 28.47 -5.06 4.18
C PRO A 27 27.55 -4.12 3.42
N ALA A 28 26.60 -4.66 2.65
CA ALA A 28 25.65 -3.83 1.90
C ALA A 28 24.88 -2.89 2.84
N SER A 29 24.55 -3.34 4.06
CA SER A 29 23.91 -2.54 5.10
C SER A 29 24.70 -1.30 5.52
N GLU A 30 26.04 -1.38 5.53
CA GLU A 30 26.90 -0.23 5.87
C GLU A 30 27.06 0.73 4.69
N ARG A 31 27.16 0.20 3.46
CA ARG A 31 27.23 1.02 2.24
C ARG A 31 25.97 1.82 2.02
N ASP A 32 24.82 1.20 2.25
CA ASP A 32 23.51 1.77 1.96
C ASP A 32 22.88 2.42 3.19
N ALA A 33 23.60 2.53 4.33
CA ALA A 33 23.09 3.02 5.61
C ALA A 33 22.39 4.39 5.47
N GLN A 34 23.01 5.34 4.77
CA GLN A 34 22.42 6.67 4.56
C GLN A 34 21.12 6.63 3.73
N VAL A 35 21.05 5.71 2.76
CA VAL A 35 19.84 5.51 1.93
C VAL A 35 18.75 4.84 2.76
N ILE A 36 19.11 3.82 3.54
CA ILE A 36 18.20 3.14 4.46
C ILE A 36 17.63 4.14 5.48
N ASP A 37 18.47 4.99 6.08
CA ASP A 37 18.05 6.01 7.04
C ASP A 37 17.12 7.03 6.41
N ALA A 38 17.41 7.51 5.19
CA ALA A 38 16.55 8.44 4.48
C ALA A 38 15.20 7.80 4.10
N LEU A 39 15.19 6.54 3.66
CA LEU A 39 13.98 5.79 3.37
C LEU A 39 13.16 5.55 4.65
N ASN A 40 13.81 5.17 5.75
CA ASN A 40 13.17 4.99 7.04
C ASN A 40 12.58 6.31 7.57
N ALA A 41 13.25 7.43 7.37
CA ALA A 41 12.71 8.76 7.72
C ALA A 41 11.46 9.10 6.88
N ILE A 42 11.46 8.79 5.58
CA ILE A 42 10.28 8.95 4.71
C ILE A 42 9.15 8.04 5.16
N VAL A 43 9.42 6.76 5.42
CA VAL A 43 8.43 5.79 5.91
C VAL A 43 7.86 6.22 7.26
N THR A 44 8.70 6.76 8.15
CA THR A 44 8.26 7.27 9.46
C THR A 44 7.37 8.50 9.30
N ARG A 45 7.78 9.46 8.45
CA ARG A 45 7.01 10.68 8.16
C ARG A 45 5.71 10.39 7.42
N HIS A 46 5.73 9.39 6.55
CA HIS A 46 4.63 9.00 5.67
C HIS A 46 4.28 7.53 5.90
N GLY A 47 3.92 7.16 7.13
CA GLY A 47 3.55 5.77 7.50
C GLY A 47 2.30 5.23 6.80
N ARG A 48 1.76 5.93 5.81
CA ARG A 48 0.70 5.46 4.91
C ARG A 48 1.20 5.07 3.54
N TRP A 49 2.37 5.56 3.14
CA TRP A 49 2.94 5.31 1.83
C TRP A 49 3.46 3.87 1.78
N GLY A 50 3.01 3.12 0.78
CA GLY A 50 3.46 1.75 0.55
C GLY A 50 2.75 0.66 1.38
N LEU A 51 1.78 0.99 2.22
CA LEU A 51 1.03 0.01 2.99
C LEU A 51 -0.28 -0.37 2.32
N TRP A 52 -0.52 -1.67 2.22
CA TRP A 52 -1.68 -2.24 1.56
C TRP A 52 -2.84 -2.26 2.55
N LYS A 53 -3.73 -1.27 2.48
CA LYS A 53 -4.86 -1.16 3.41
C LYS A 53 -6.19 -1.11 2.67
N CYS A 54 -7.16 -1.82 3.23
CA CYS A 54 -8.54 -1.67 2.84
C CYS A 54 -9.23 -0.70 3.80
N LEU A 55 -9.47 0.55 3.39
CA LEU A 55 -10.10 1.55 4.27
C LEU A 55 -11.63 1.47 4.25
N ALA A 56 -12.22 1.20 3.09
CA ALA A 56 -13.66 1.02 2.95
C ALA A 56 -13.96 0.23 1.67
N ILE A 57 -15.03 -0.55 1.70
CA ILE A 57 -15.65 -1.15 0.51
C ILE A 57 -17.13 -0.82 0.59
N GLU A 58 -17.65 -0.13 -0.42
CA GLU A 58 -19.06 0.23 -0.50
C GLU A 58 -19.80 -0.70 -1.44
N VAL A 59 -20.88 -1.28 -0.94
CA VAL A 59 -21.70 -2.24 -1.69
C VAL A 59 -23.09 -1.67 -1.86
N GLY A 60 -23.53 -1.58 -3.11
CA GLY A 60 -24.85 -1.12 -3.47
C GLY A 60 -25.20 -1.49 -4.91
N VAL A 61 -26.49 -1.49 -5.23
CA VAL A 61 -26.97 -1.63 -6.62
C VAL A 61 -26.45 -0.51 -7.52
N SER A 62 -26.19 0.66 -6.95
CA SER A 62 -25.51 1.78 -7.59
C SER A 62 -24.69 2.57 -6.57
N ILE A 63 -23.59 3.14 -7.05
CA ILE A 63 -22.69 4.01 -6.28
C ILE A 63 -22.67 5.37 -6.96
N PRO A 64 -23.65 6.25 -6.70
CA PRO A 64 -23.64 7.61 -7.23
C PRO A 64 -22.51 8.42 -6.57
N SER A 65 -22.10 9.49 -7.23
CA SER A 65 -20.99 10.34 -6.80
C SER A 65 -21.19 10.94 -5.41
N ALA A 66 -22.43 11.26 -5.03
CA ALA A 66 -22.75 11.74 -3.68
C ALA A 66 -22.43 10.68 -2.61
N ARG A 67 -22.65 9.38 -2.91
CA ARG A 67 -22.29 8.28 -2.00
C ARG A 67 -20.77 8.14 -1.93
N LEU A 68 -20.06 8.20 -3.06
CA LEU A 68 -18.60 8.17 -3.10
C LEU A 68 -17.98 9.32 -2.28
N VAL A 69 -18.44 10.55 -2.50
CA VAL A 69 -17.98 11.75 -1.77
C VAL A 69 -18.20 11.62 -0.27
N ARG A 70 -19.36 11.11 0.16
CA ARG A 70 -19.65 10.88 1.58
C ARG A 70 -18.65 9.92 2.23
N VAL A 71 -18.33 8.83 1.54
CA VAL A 71 -17.42 7.79 2.04
C VAL A 71 -16.01 8.33 2.14
N LEU A 72 -15.53 8.99 1.09
CA LEU A 72 -14.19 9.61 1.10
C LEU A 72 -14.09 10.72 2.14
N SER A 73 -15.16 11.49 2.37
CA SER A 73 -15.18 12.51 3.43
C SER A 73 -15.02 11.86 4.82
N ARG A 74 -15.77 10.79 5.11
CA ARG A 74 -15.60 10.03 6.37
C ARG A 74 -14.18 9.50 6.54
N LEU A 75 -13.58 8.99 5.46
CA LEU A 75 -12.19 8.53 5.49
C LEU A 75 -11.23 9.69 5.79
N ILE A 76 -11.43 10.86 5.19
CA ILE A 76 -10.63 12.05 5.47
C ILE A 76 -10.87 12.54 6.91
N ASP A 77 -12.05 12.40 7.48
CA ASP A 77 -12.29 12.81 8.87
C ASP A 77 -11.56 11.88 9.85
N CYS A 78 -11.56 10.57 9.58
CA CYS A 78 -10.95 9.57 10.48
C CYS A 78 -9.42 9.48 10.31
N TYR A 79 -8.94 9.62 9.08
CA TYR A 79 -7.54 9.46 8.74
C TYR A 79 -6.88 10.82 8.45
N GLY A 80 -7.60 11.90 8.23
CA GLY A 80 -7.01 13.16 7.76
C GLY A 80 -6.83 13.20 6.24
N PRO A 81 -6.37 14.34 5.71
CA PRO A 81 -6.34 14.61 4.27
C PRO A 81 -5.34 13.73 3.51
N THR A 82 -5.57 13.58 2.21
CA THR A 82 -4.66 12.94 1.25
C THR A 82 -4.21 13.95 0.21
N ASP A 83 -2.99 13.82 -0.30
CA ASP A 83 -2.48 14.71 -1.35
C ASP A 83 -3.07 14.37 -2.73
N ALA A 84 -3.43 13.10 -2.95
CA ALA A 84 -3.93 12.64 -4.24
C ALA A 84 -4.82 11.40 -4.14
N ILE A 85 -5.68 11.24 -5.14
CA ILE A 85 -6.48 10.03 -5.41
C ILE A 85 -6.11 9.53 -6.81
N ARG A 86 -5.85 8.22 -6.93
CA ARG A 86 -5.57 7.59 -8.22
C ARG A 86 -6.83 6.91 -8.78
N LEU A 87 -7.11 7.14 -10.05
CA LEU A 87 -8.25 6.55 -10.77
C LEU A 87 -7.77 5.82 -12.03
N ASP A 88 -8.47 4.75 -12.39
CA ASP A 88 -8.20 3.89 -13.54
C ASP A 88 -8.68 4.48 -14.88
N ASN A 89 -9.80 5.21 -14.86
CA ASN A 89 -10.42 5.81 -16.03
C ASN A 89 -9.99 7.26 -16.22
N GLY A 90 -9.80 7.70 -17.46
CA GLY A 90 -9.56 9.11 -17.80
C GLY A 90 -10.70 10.05 -17.34
N PRO A 91 -10.51 11.37 -17.46
CA PRO A 91 -11.44 12.37 -16.93
C PRO A 91 -12.87 12.30 -17.50
N GLU A 92 -13.08 11.54 -18.58
CA GLU A 92 -14.38 11.41 -19.26
C GLU A 92 -15.44 10.66 -18.43
N ARG A 93 -15.04 9.90 -17.39
CA ARG A 93 -15.97 9.06 -16.60
C ARG A 93 -16.14 9.46 -15.14
N ILE A 94 -15.68 10.65 -14.76
CA ILE A 94 -15.88 11.23 -13.43
C ILE A 94 -17.00 12.25 -13.43
N SER A 95 -17.88 12.16 -12.44
CA SER A 95 -18.93 13.15 -12.25
C SER A 95 -18.36 14.50 -11.81
N GLU A 96 -19.03 15.56 -12.22
CA GLU A 96 -18.73 16.92 -11.78
C GLU A 96 -18.73 17.08 -10.26
N ALA A 97 -19.71 16.50 -9.55
CA ALA A 97 -19.81 16.60 -8.09
C ALA A 97 -18.57 16.05 -7.35
N PHE A 98 -17.98 14.96 -7.86
CA PHE A 98 -16.75 14.40 -7.31
C PHE A 98 -15.55 15.31 -7.61
N THR A 99 -15.43 15.81 -8.85
CA THR A 99 -14.35 16.73 -9.25
C THR A 99 -14.36 18.02 -8.45
N GLN A 100 -15.53 18.61 -8.24
CA GLN A 100 -15.70 19.81 -7.42
C GLN A 100 -15.30 19.54 -5.96
N TRP A 101 -15.72 18.41 -5.39
CA TRP A 101 -15.34 18.03 -4.03
C TRP A 101 -13.82 17.84 -3.86
N VAL A 102 -13.18 17.14 -4.81
CA VAL A 102 -11.73 16.91 -4.82
C VAL A 102 -10.98 18.25 -4.90
N SER A 103 -11.42 19.14 -5.80
CA SER A 103 -10.85 20.48 -5.95
C SER A 103 -11.00 21.33 -4.69
N ALA A 104 -12.17 21.33 -4.06
CA ALA A 104 -12.43 22.06 -2.82
C ALA A 104 -11.59 21.58 -1.63
N LYS A 105 -11.20 20.30 -1.62
CA LYS A 105 -10.32 19.72 -0.60
C LYS A 105 -8.82 19.86 -0.92
N GLY A 106 -8.46 20.43 -2.07
CA GLY A 106 -7.06 20.56 -2.51
C GLY A 106 -6.40 19.23 -2.85
N ILE A 107 -7.18 18.21 -3.20
CA ILE A 107 -6.70 16.85 -3.50
C ILE A 107 -6.42 16.75 -5.00
N ALA A 108 -5.30 16.16 -5.41
CA ALA A 108 -5.00 15.93 -6.83
C ALA A 108 -5.64 14.64 -7.36
N ILE A 109 -6.26 14.67 -8.55
CA ILE A 109 -6.66 13.45 -9.26
C ILE A 109 -5.49 12.98 -10.14
N ARG A 110 -5.09 11.72 -9.99
CA ARG A 110 -4.03 11.09 -10.80
C ARG A 110 -4.60 9.94 -11.61
N TYR A 111 -4.59 10.08 -12.93
CA TYR A 111 -5.01 8.99 -13.80
C TYR A 111 -3.88 8.00 -14.06
N ILE A 112 -4.26 6.77 -14.39
CA ILE A 112 -3.34 5.77 -14.90
C ILE A 112 -2.91 6.15 -16.30
N GLN A 113 -1.61 6.05 -16.56
CA GLN A 113 -1.05 6.35 -17.87
C GLN A 113 -1.39 5.24 -18.87
N PRO A 114 -1.76 5.58 -20.11
CA PRO A 114 -1.93 4.60 -21.18
C PRO A 114 -0.68 3.71 -21.33
N GLY A 115 -0.88 2.40 -21.41
CA GLY A 115 0.21 1.43 -21.54
C GLY A 115 1.05 1.19 -20.26
N LYS A 116 0.59 1.63 -19.08
CA LYS A 116 1.26 1.38 -17.78
C LYS A 116 0.39 0.55 -16.83
N PRO A 117 0.18 -0.76 -17.12
CA PRO A 117 -0.69 -1.64 -16.31
C PRO A 117 -0.18 -1.81 -14.87
N ASN A 118 1.12 -1.66 -14.65
CA ASN A 118 1.72 -1.73 -13.31
C ASN A 118 1.19 -0.65 -12.35
N GLN A 119 0.65 0.47 -12.85
CA GLN A 119 0.03 1.51 -12.01
C GLN A 119 -1.33 1.10 -11.42
N ASN A 120 -2.00 0.10 -12.03
CA ASN A 120 -3.28 -0.45 -11.57
C ASN A 120 -3.13 -1.81 -10.87
N ALA A 121 -1.99 -2.47 -11.03
CA ALA A 121 -1.78 -3.86 -10.61
C ALA A 121 -2.17 -4.12 -9.14
N PHE A 122 -2.00 -3.13 -8.27
CA PHE A 122 -2.41 -3.23 -6.87
C PHE A 122 -3.93 -3.38 -6.71
N ILE A 123 -4.71 -2.43 -7.25
CA ILE A 123 -6.16 -2.45 -7.09
C ILE A 123 -6.78 -3.63 -7.86
N GLU A 124 -6.16 -4.05 -8.97
CA GLU A 124 -6.56 -5.27 -9.68
C GLU A 124 -6.34 -6.53 -8.86
N ARG A 125 -5.16 -6.66 -8.22
CA ARG A 125 -4.88 -7.78 -7.30
C ARG A 125 -5.85 -7.77 -6.12
N PHE A 126 -6.06 -6.59 -5.52
CA PHE A 126 -6.99 -6.41 -4.41
C PHE A 126 -8.42 -6.83 -4.80
N ASN A 127 -8.93 -6.34 -5.93
CA ASN A 127 -10.27 -6.65 -6.42
C ASN A 127 -10.42 -8.15 -6.71
N ARG A 128 -9.39 -8.79 -7.27
CA ARG A 128 -9.37 -10.24 -7.49
C ARG A 128 -9.47 -10.99 -6.17
N THR A 129 -8.69 -10.61 -5.18
CA THR A 129 -8.72 -11.23 -3.84
C THR A 129 -10.09 -11.08 -3.19
N TYR A 130 -10.64 -9.88 -3.17
CA TYR A 130 -11.98 -9.64 -2.63
C TYR A 130 -13.05 -10.46 -3.36
N ARG A 131 -12.98 -10.51 -4.70
CA ARG A 131 -13.90 -11.31 -5.50
C ARG A 131 -13.81 -12.79 -5.12
N THR A 132 -12.62 -13.37 -5.11
CA THR A 132 -12.44 -14.80 -4.80
C THR A 132 -12.88 -15.16 -3.39
N GLU A 133 -12.58 -14.33 -2.40
CA GLU A 133 -12.82 -14.67 -0.98
C GLU A 133 -14.19 -14.27 -0.45
N VAL A 134 -14.85 -13.31 -1.10
CA VAL A 134 -16.15 -12.80 -0.69
C VAL A 134 -17.21 -13.20 -1.70
N LEU A 135 -17.07 -12.76 -2.95
CA LEU A 135 -18.14 -12.88 -3.94
C LEU A 135 -18.25 -14.29 -4.54
N ASP A 136 -17.13 -14.96 -4.80
CA ASP A 136 -17.12 -16.30 -5.40
C ASP A 136 -17.25 -17.39 -4.33
N ALA A 137 -16.78 -17.14 -3.10
CA ALA A 137 -16.79 -18.11 -2.00
C ALA A 137 -18.12 -18.19 -1.23
N ARG A 138 -19.01 -17.19 -1.37
CA ARG A 138 -20.25 -17.11 -0.59
C ARG A 138 -21.45 -16.84 -1.48
N LEU A 139 -22.44 -17.71 -1.41
CA LEU A 139 -23.77 -17.44 -1.96
C LEU A 139 -24.49 -16.45 -1.04
N SER A 140 -24.91 -15.31 -1.60
CA SER A 140 -25.69 -14.30 -0.88
C SER A 140 -27.05 -14.17 -1.54
N ALA A 141 -28.12 -14.21 -0.75
CA ALA A 141 -29.50 -14.15 -1.22
C ALA A 141 -29.95 -12.70 -1.49
N ASN A 142 -29.34 -11.71 -0.84
CA ASN A 142 -29.70 -10.31 -0.98
C ASN A 142 -28.50 -9.38 -0.73
N LEU A 143 -28.69 -8.09 -1.03
CA LEU A 143 -27.66 -7.06 -0.88
C LEU A 143 -27.21 -6.87 0.57
N GLU A 144 -28.12 -7.00 1.53
CA GLU A 144 -27.85 -6.81 2.95
C GLU A 144 -26.85 -7.85 3.47
N GLN A 145 -26.98 -9.11 3.04
CA GLN A 145 -26.03 -10.16 3.34
C GLN A 145 -24.64 -9.85 2.78
N VAL A 146 -24.57 -9.35 1.54
CA VAL A 146 -23.29 -8.93 0.96
C VAL A 146 -22.70 -7.79 1.80
N GLN A 147 -23.47 -6.77 2.16
CA GLN A 147 -23.02 -5.65 2.99
C GLN A 147 -22.50 -6.12 4.36
N ALA A 148 -23.17 -7.07 5.01
CA ALA A 148 -22.75 -7.62 6.29
C ALA A 148 -21.40 -8.37 6.17
N ILE A 149 -21.26 -9.23 5.16
CA ILE A 149 -20.02 -9.97 4.90
C ILE A 149 -18.88 -8.99 4.57
N THR A 150 -19.15 -8.02 3.70
CA THR A 150 -18.19 -7.01 3.29
C THR A 150 -17.80 -6.08 4.43
N GLY A 151 -18.67 -5.82 5.40
CA GLY A 151 -18.35 -5.01 6.57
C GLY A 151 -17.26 -5.63 7.44
N GLN A 152 -17.22 -6.96 7.53
CA GLN A 152 -16.22 -7.68 8.32
C GLN A 152 -14.90 -7.86 7.57
N TRP A 153 -14.93 -8.06 6.25
CA TRP A 153 -13.74 -8.45 5.48
C TRP A 153 -12.56 -7.45 5.57
N PRO A 154 -12.73 -6.11 5.57
CA PRO A 154 -11.63 -5.17 5.78
C PRO A 154 -10.96 -5.30 7.14
N VAL A 155 -11.71 -5.71 8.18
CA VAL A 155 -11.13 -6.02 9.50
C VAL A 155 -10.17 -7.19 9.34
N ASP A 156 -10.64 -8.28 8.72
CA ASP A 156 -9.84 -9.49 8.55
C ASP A 156 -8.61 -9.24 7.66
N TYR A 157 -8.79 -8.49 6.58
CA TYR A 157 -7.73 -8.07 5.66
C TYR A 157 -6.66 -7.24 6.37
N ASN A 158 -7.06 -6.27 7.20
CA ASN A 158 -6.10 -5.38 7.84
C ASN A 158 -5.47 -5.97 9.11
N GLN A 159 -6.18 -6.84 9.86
CA GLN A 159 -5.75 -7.35 11.16
C GLN A 159 -5.07 -8.72 11.11
N TYR A 160 -5.48 -9.60 10.18
CA TYR A 160 -5.07 -11.01 10.23
C TYR A 160 -4.37 -11.49 8.97
N ARG A 161 -4.64 -10.90 7.80
CA ARG A 161 -4.05 -11.36 6.55
C ARG A 161 -2.52 -11.18 6.56
N PRO A 162 -1.73 -12.23 6.29
CA PRO A 162 -0.30 -12.08 6.05
C PRO A 162 -0.04 -11.48 4.67
N HIS A 163 0.85 -10.48 4.60
CA HIS A 163 1.31 -9.91 3.33
C HIS A 163 2.79 -10.17 3.12
N GLU A 164 3.16 -10.78 1.99
CA GLU A 164 4.56 -11.07 1.64
C GLU A 164 5.43 -9.80 1.62
N SER A 165 4.88 -8.69 1.14
CA SER A 165 5.55 -7.38 1.15
C SER A 165 5.80 -6.81 2.54
N LEU A 166 5.11 -7.32 3.55
CA LEU A 166 5.24 -6.97 4.95
C LEU A 166 5.92 -8.08 5.76
N GLY A 167 6.63 -9.00 5.10
CA GLY A 167 7.31 -10.11 5.77
C GLY A 167 6.35 -11.12 6.41
N GLY A 168 5.13 -11.24 5.88
CA GLY A 168 4.08 -12.11 6.43
C GLY A 168 3.25 -11.47 7.55
N LEU A 169 3.47 -10.18 7.86
CA LEU A 169 2.69 -9.46 8.86
C LEU A 169 1.43 -8.82 8.25
N PRO A 170 0.38 -8.60 9.08
CA PRO A 170 -0.78 -7.85 8.67
C PRO A 170 -0.49 -6.34 8.53
N PRO A 171 -1.36 -5.56 7.87
CA PRO A 171 -1.15 -4.12 7.68
C PRO A 171 -1.23 -3.26 8.96
N VAL A 172 -1.93 -3.74 10.00
CA VAL A 172 -2.21 -2.96 11.22
C VAL A 172 -0.96 -2.45 11.99
N PRO A 173 0.07 -3.28 12.25
CA PRO A 173 1.28 -2.85 12.96
C PRO A 173 2.00 -1.65 12.32
N PHE A 174 1.79 -1.46 11.02
CA PHE A 174 2.40 -0.37 10.26
C PHE A 174 1.50 0.87 10.18
N MET A 175 0.35 0.92 10.88
CA MET A 175 -0.51 2.09 10.84
C MET A 175 -0.01 3.24 11.73
N PRO A 176 -0.02 4.49 11.24
CA PRO A 176 -0.06 5.63 12.16
C PRO A 176 -1.35 5.55 12.97
N ARG A 177 -1.26 5.78 14.29
CA ARG A 177 -2.42 5.82 15.19
C ARG A 177 -3.42 6.88 14.71
N LEU A 178 -4.72 6.55 14.82
CA LEU A 178 -5.86 7.41 14.49
C LEU A 178 -5.63 8.81 15.05
N THR A 179 -5.66 9.83 14.21
CA THR A 179 -5.45 11.21 14.66
C THR A 179 -6.65 11.72 15.42
N LEU A 180 -7.89 11.39 15.03
CA LEU A 180 -9.11 11.67 15.80
C LEU A 180 -10.22 10.67 15.40
N ALA A 181 -10.98 10.18 16.39
CA ALA A 181 -12.18 9.33 16.33
C ALA A 181 -11.99 7.79 16.47
N PRO A 182 -12.57 7.18 17.53
CA PRO A 182 -12.86 5.75 17.53
C PRO A 182 -14.09 5.48 16.63
N MET A 183 -14.12 4.31 15.99
CA MET A 183 -15.28 3.73 15.26
C MET A 183 -15.45 4.08 13.77
N VAL A 184 -14.53 3.58 12.92
CA VAL A 184 -14.77 3.47 11.45
C VAL A 184 -15.60 2.21 11.09
N TYR A 185 -15.82 1.30 12.05
CA TYR A 185 -16.53 0.03 11.84
C TYR A 185 -17.88 0.00 12.56
N GLN A 186 -18.73 1.00 12.36
CA GLN A 186 -20.15 0.88 12.70
C GLN A 186 -20.91 0.59 11.39
N PRO A 187 -21.62 -0.55 11.26
CA PRO A 187 -22.48 -0.77 10.12
C PRO A 187 -23.51 0.36 10.04
N MET A 188 -23.79 0.87 8.84
CA MET A 188 -24.80 1.91 8.68
C MET A 188 -26.15 1.35 9.17
N SER A 189 -26.67 1.91 10.27
CA SER A 189 -28.08 1.70 10.63
C SER A 189 -28.97 2.22 9.50
N THR A 190 -29.95 1.37 9.18
CA THR A 190 -31.09 1.50 8.25
C THR A 190 -31.53 2.91 7.90
#